data_AF-A0A2G5TQK2-F1
#
_entry.id   AF-A0A2G5TQK2-F1
#
_cell.length_a   1.000
_cell.length_b   1.000
_cell.length_c   1.000
_cell.angle_alpha   90.00
_cell.angle_beta   90.00
_cell.angle_gamma   90.00
#
_symmetry.space_group_name_H-M   'P 1'
#
loop_
_entity.id
_entity.type
_entity.pdbx_description
1 polymer ?
#
loop_
_entity_poly.entity_id
_entity_poly.type
_entity_poly.pdbx_seq_one_letter_code
_entity_poly.pdbx_strand_id
1 'polypeptide(L)'
;MMKNFQMNEAIVKDEVIEETHNLTFKNGEYVEVKQEEIEQKPEYVLEKEIKVEPIDIYENKPDNFFADSELKPKESGPIMRNVFTAVGAQSCEICWKSMPRNLLKLITMKDDKTVLFQFFKFEGSLETSTPYVCYSHIQKIIDDNEGKFKIPTNRFERLMRSFITKNKHLIKYRTSNRRICQVCRMSKDRSELYETFSKGIRIVLMVGCILRGTHSIEQAMSYITNNSGFTCDSHCKESIGMIFENLGVSNIQEFFECPKFAMSDLMDIVKNFDSNFTVEQFIHAFNALFRKRPKVSH
;
A
#
# COMPACT_ATOMS: atom_id res chain seq x y z
N MET A 1 21.49 35.02 58.91
CA MET A 1 20.07 35.12 58.51
C MET A 1 20.00 35.43 57.03
N MET A 2 19.78 34.42 56.19
CA MET A 2 19.49 34.58 54.76
C MET A 2 18.11 33.96 54.51
N LYS A 3 17.21 34.75 53.92
CA LYS A 3 15.81 34.41 53.66
C LYS A 3 15.68 33.59 52.37
N ASN A 4 14.89 32.54 52.45
CA ASN A 4 14.41 31.73 51.34
C ASN A 4 13.55 32.57 50.38
N PHE A 5 13.77 32.41 49.08
CA PHE A 5 12.76 32.66 48.05
C PHE A 5 12.50 31.34 47.32
N GLN A 6 11.29 30.80 47.51
CA GLN A 6 10.75 29.69 46.73
C GLN A 6 10.17 30.26 45.43
N MET A 7 10.56 29.67 44.30
CA MET A 7 9.98 29.95 42.99
C MET A 7 9.20 28.71 42.59
N ASN A 8 7.87 28.83 42.51
CA ASN A 8 6.98 27.76 42.08
C ASN A 8 6.96 27.73 40.55
N GLU A 9 7.56 26.70 39.96
CA GLU A 9 7.54 26.46 38.52
C GLU A 9 6.29 25.66 38.15
N ALA A 10 5.43 26.26 37.34
CA ALA A 10 4.18 25.66 36.88
C ALA A 10 4.47 24.59 35.81
N ILE A 11 4.12 23.35 36.11
CA ILE A 11 4.19 22.22 35.18
C ILE A 11 3.00 22.31 34.22
N VAL A 12 3.24 22.67 32.97
CA VAL A 12 2.29 22.50 31.87
C VAL A 12 2.35 21.03 31.43
N LYS A 13 1.26 20.29 31.65
CA LYS A 13 1.06 18.96 31.07
C LYS A 13 0.41 19.14 29.70
N ASP A 14 1.18 18.95 28.63
CA ASP A 14 0.61 18.75 27.30
C ASP A 14 0.12 17.30 27.20
N GLU A 15 -1.20 17.12 27.25
CA GLU A 15 -1.85 15.87 26.89
C GLU A 15 -1.80 15.71 25.36
N VAL A 16 -0.92 14.82 24.89
CA VAL A 16 -0.92 14.33 23.52
C VAL A 16 -2.02 13.27 23.41
N ILE A 17 -3.12 13.62 22.74
CA ILE A 17 -4.16 12.65 22.37
C ILE A 17 -3.64 11.90 21.14
N GLU A 18 -3.06 10.72 21.34
CA GLU A 18 -2.76 9.79 20.24
C GLU A 18 -4.07 9.12 19.79
N GLU A 19 -4.53 9.43 18.58
CA GLU A 19 -5.67 8.76 17.97
C GLU A 19 -5.40 7.25 17.79
N THR A 20 -6.14 6.44 18.53
CA THR A 20 -6.09 4.97 18.49
C THR A 20 -6.69 4.45 17.19
N HIS A 21 -5.84 3.96 16.29
CA HIS A 21 -6.29 3.26 15.08
C HIS A 21 -6.10 1.75 15.26
N ASN A 22 -7.19 1.05 15.60
CA ASN A 22 -7.21 -0.40 15.75
C ASN A 22 -7.26 -1.07 14.36
N LEU A 23 -6.11 -1.48 13.84
CA LEU A 23 -6.03 -2.25 12.59
C LEU A 23 -6.06 -3.74 12.91
N THR A 24 -6.98 -4.49 12.30
CA THR A 24 -7.02 -5.96 12.40
C THR A 24 -6.55 -6.59 11.09
N PHE A 25 -5.67 -7.59 11.17
CA PHE A 25 -5.10 -8.26 10.00
C PHE A 25 -5.99 -9.44 9.56
N LYS A 26 -6.56 -9.36 8.35
CA LYS A 26 -7.28 -10.49 7.71
C LYS A 26 -6.83 -10.59 6.25
N ASN A 27 -6.53 -11.82 5.79
CA ASN A 27 -6.24 -12.16 4.39
C ASN A 27 -5.11 -11.35 3.71
N GLY A 28 -4.04 -11.03 4.44
CA GLY A 28 -2.85 -10.40 3.84
C GLY A 28 -2.94 -8.88 3.64
N GLU A 29 -4.01 -8.24 4.13
CA GLU A 29 -4.20 -6.78 4.06
C GLU A 29 -4.64 -6.23 5.42
N TYR A 30 -4.24 -4.99 5.73
CA TYR A 30 -4.68 -4.30 6.95
C TYR A 30 -6.00 -3.61 6.67
N VAL A 31 -7.04 -3.97 7.41
CA VAL A 31 -8.36 -3.33 7.32
C VAL A 31 -8.58 -2.52 8.59
N GLU A 32 -8.96 -1.26 8.41
CA GLU A 32 -9.30 -0.34 9.48
C GLU A 32 -10.73 -0.66 9.95
N VAL A 33 -10.85 -1.17 11.18
CA VAL A 33 -12.15 -1.52 11.76
C VAL A 33 -12.66 -0.31 12.53
N LYS A 34 -13.69 0.35 12.02
CA LYS A 34 -14.44 1.34 12.80
C LYS A 34 -15.20 0.60 13.89
N GLN A 35 -14.86 0.91 15.14
CA GLN A 35 -15.57 0.40 16.31
C GLN A 35 -16.89 1.18 16.42
N GLU A 36 -18.04 0.52 16.28
CA GLU A 36 -19.32 1.08 16.69
C GLU A 36 -19.34 1.14 18.23
N GLU A 37 -19.42 2.36 18.77
CA GLU A 37 -19.69 2.59 20.19
C GLU A 37 -21.09 2.06 20.52
N ILE A 38 -21.14 0.91 21.19
CA ILE A 38 -22.35 0.46 21.86
C ILE A 38 -22.38 1.17 23.22
N GLU A 39 -23.17 2.24 23.32
CA GLU A 39 -23.50 2.88 24.59
C GLU A 39 -24.17 1.86 25.53
N GLN A 40 -23.45 1.40 26.55
CA GLN A 40 -24.06 0.75 27.70
C GLN A 40 -24.73 1.82 28.58
N LYS A 41 -26.06 1.82 28.60
CA LYS A 41 -26.86 2.57 29.58
C LYS A 41 -26.90 1.81 30.91
N PRO A 42 -26.62 2.45 32.06
CA PRO A 42 -26.76 1.79 33.35
C PRO A 42 -28.22 1.79 33.83
N GLU A 43 -28.66 0.65 34.34
CA GLU A 43 -29.92 0.45 35.06
C GLU A 43 -29.93 1.23 36.38
N TYR A 44 -30.91 2.12 36.57
CA TYR A 44 -31.39 2.50 37.89
C TYR A 44 -32.91 2.71 37.88
N VAL A 45 -33.57 1.75 38.55
CA VAL A 45 -34.77 1.84 39.40
C VAL A 45 -35.51 3.18 39.46
N LEU A 46 -36.78 3.18 39.03
CA LEU A 46 -37.85 3.90 39.73
C LEU A 46 -39.23 3.36 39.34
N GLU A 47 -39.87 2.72 40.33
CA GLU A 47 -41.28 2.40 40.35
C GLU A 47 -42.14 3.67 40.30
N LYS A 48 -43.19 3.69 39.48
CA LYS A 48 -44.54 4.06 39.91
C LYS A 48 -45.58 3.82 38.80
N GLU A 49 -46.67 3.23 39.26
CA GLU A 49 -47.91 2.91 38.57
C GLU A 49 -48.54 4.13 37.86
N ILE A 50 -49.24 3.89 36.74
CA ILE A 50 -50.60 4.39 36.48
C ILE A 50 -51.28 3.47 35.45
N LYS A 51 -52.57 3.26 35.71
CA LYS A 51 -53.55 2.32 35.17
C LYS A 51 -54.26 2.81 33.89
N VAL A 52 -54.72 1.82 33.10
CA VAL A 52 -56.01 1.71 32.37
C VAL A 52 -56.20 2.46 31.03
N GLU A 53 -56.06 1.69 29.92
CA GLU A 53 -57.09 1.23 28.93
C GLU A 53 -57.99 2.23 28.11
N PRO A 54 -58.71 1.80 27.05
CA PRO A 54 -58.33 1.87 25.63
C PRO A 54 -59.35 2.65 24.74
N ILE A 55 -59.02 3.00 23.48
CA ILE A 55 -60.03 3.37 22.45
C ILE A 55 -59.65 2.83 21.06
N ASP A 56 -60.69 2.34 20.39
CA ASP A 56 -60.85 1.48 19.23
C ASP A 56 -60.51 2.04 17.83
N ILE A 57 -60.07 1.11 16.98
CA ILE A 57 -60.58 0.71 15.64
C ILE A 57 -61.00 1.81 14.65
N TYR A 58 -60.35 1.84 13.48
CA TYR A 58 -61.06 1.70 12.19
C TYR A 58 -60.17 0.94 11.17
N GLU A 59 -60.63 -0.25 10.82
CA GLU A 59 -60.27 -0.97 9.60
C GLU A 59 -60.86 -0.26 8.38
N ASN A 60 -60.13 -0.27 7.26
CA ASN A 60 -60.68 -0.51 5.92
C ASN A 60 -59.53 -0.88 4.96
N LYS A 61 -59.44 -2.17 4.66
CA LYS A 61 -58.84 -2.75 3.44
C LYS A 61 -59.98 -2.93 2.40
N PRO A 62 -59.74 -3.49 1.20
CA PRO A 62 -58.69 -3.26 0.20
C PRO A 62 -59.34 -3.04 -1.19
N ASP A 63 -58.56 -2.87 -2.26
CA ASP A 63 -58.98 -3.47 -3.54
C ASP A 63 -57.78 -3.91 -4.39
N ASN A 64 -57.87 -5.18 -4.79
CA ASN A 64 -56.93 -5.93 -5.61
C ASN A 64 -57.08 -5.55 -7.08
N PHE A 65 -55.98 -5.51 -7.84
CA PHE A 65 -55.97 -6.05 -9.21
C PHE A 65 -54.56 -6.50 -9.59
N PHE A 66 -54.38 -7.82 -9.74
CA PHE A 66 -53.22 -8.46 -10.34
C PHE A 66 -53.45 -8.62 -11.84
N ALA A 67 -52.38 -8.48 -12.64
CA ALA A 67 -52.23 -9.19 -13.90
C ALA A 67 -50.75 -9.51 -14.12
N ASP A 68 -50.47 -10.81 -14.11
CA ASP A 68 -49.18 -11.43 -14.36
C ASP A 68 -48.67 -11.17 -15.78
N SER A 69 -47.36 -11.00 -15.90
CA SER A 69 -46.63 -11.35 -17.12
C SER A 69 -45.24 -11.87 -16.75
N GLU A 70 -45.08 -13.19 -16.86
CA GLU A 70 -43.80 -13.88 -16.83
C GLU A 70 -42.89 -13.41 -17.98
N LEU A 71 -41.66 -12.96 -17.66
CA LEU A 71 -40.57 -12.85 -18.62
C LEU A 71 -39.28 -13.43 -18.02
N LYS A 72 -38.69 -14.37 -18.76
CA LYS A 72 -37.47 -15.16 -18.48
C LYS A 72 -36.24 -14.28 -18.21
N PRO A 73 -35.23 -14.77 -17.46
CA PRO A 73 -34.04 -13.99 -17.13
C PRO A 73 -33.07 -13.90 -18.31
N LYS A 74 -32.70 -12.70 -18.71
CA LYS A 74 -31.57 -12.43 -19.61
C LYS A 74 -30.52 -11.61 -18.86
N GLU A 75 -29.38 -12.27 -18.64
CA GLU A 75 -28.01 -11.75 -18.72
C GLU A 75 -27.64 -10.47 -17.94
N SER A 76 -27.03 -10.72 -16.78
CA SER A 76 -25.85 -10.02 -16.22
C SER A 76 -25.62 -8.57 -16.64
N GLY A 77 -26.09 -7.63 -15.82
CA GLY A 77 -25.55 -6.27 -15.77
C GLY A 77 -24.13 -6.24 -15.18
N PRO A 78 -23.31 -5.24 -15.55
CA PRO A 78 -21.94 -5.15 -15.07
C PRO A 78 -21.93 -4.80 -13.59
N ILE A 79 -21.18 -5.61 -12.83
CA ILE A 79 -20.80 -5.38 -11.44
C ILE A 79 -20.32 -3.92 -11.32
N MET A 80 -21.08 -3.09 -10.57
CA MET A 80 -20.57 -1.80 -10.12
C MET A 80 -19.30 -2.06 -9.34
N ARG A 81 -18.15 -1.79 -9.96
CA ARG A 81 -16.90 -1.63 -9.22
C ARG A 81 -17.08 -0.43 -8.30
N ASN A 82 -17.01 -0.68 -6.99
CA ASN A 82 -16.82 0.35 -5.99
C ASN A 82 -15.62 1.21 -6.40
N VAL A 83 -15.90 2.39 -6.96
CA VAL A 83 -14.91 3.40 -7.25
C VAL A 83 -14.60 4.08 -5.92
N PHE A 84 -13.62 3.54 -5.20
CA PHE A 84 -12.86 4.36 -4.27
C PHE A 84 -12.20 5.45 -5.11
N THR A 85 -12.74 6.66 -5.06
CA THR A 85 -12.15 7.84 -5.70
C THR A 85 -10.95 8.24 -4.88
N ALA A 86 -9.83 7.52 -5.07
CA ALA A 86 -8.55 7.88 -4.49
C ALA A 86 -8.15 9.26 -5.05
N VAL A 87 -8.23 10.27 -4.19
CA VAL A 87 -7.80 11.64 -4.48
C VAL A 87 -6.34 11.59 -4.93
N GLY A 88 -6.09 11.82 -6.23
CA GLY A 88 -4.74 11.79 -6.82
C GLY A 88 -4.53 10.73 -7.92
N ALA A 89 -5.43 9.75 -8.07
CA ALA A 89 -5.34 8.76 -9.13
C ALA A 89 -5.85 9.34 -10.46
N GLN A 90 -5.06 9.20 -11.53
CA GLN A 90 -5.42 9.60 -12.88
C GLN A 90 -5.55 8.36 -13.76
N SER A 91 -6.39 8.41 -14.79
CA SER A 91 -6.56 7.31 -15.73
C SER A 91 -5.73 7.50 -16.98
N CYS A 92 -5.11 6.43 -17.48
CA CYS A 92 -4.55 6.45 -18.82
C CYS A 92 -5.67 6.52 -19.86
N GLU A 93 -5.63 7.48 -20.79
CA GLU A 93 -6.68 7.61 -21.81
C GLU A 93 -6.74 6.48 -22.83
N ILE A 94 -5.68 5.67 -22.94
CA ILE A 94 -5.62 4.58 -23.93
C ILE A 94 -6.20 3.27 -23.37
N CYS A 95 -5.93 2.94 -22.10
CA CYS A 95 -6.46 1.70 -21.49
C CYS A 95 -7.46 1.93 -20.36
N TRP A 96 -7.77 3.18 -20.04
CA TRP A 96 -8.68 3.62 -18.97
C TRP A 96 -8.37 3.06 -17.58
N LYS A 97 -7.17 2.51 -17.37
CA LYS A 97 -6.72 2.06 -16.06
C LYS A 97 -6.34 3.26 -15.20
N SER A 98 -6.93 3.34 -14.01
CA SER A 98 -6.51 4.24 -12.95
C SER A 98 -5.14 3.81 -12.42
N MET A 99 -4.22 4.76 -12.27
CA MET A 99 -2.89 4.47 -11.74
C MET A 99 -2.26 5.71 -11.08
N PRO A 100 -1.25 5.51 -10.23
CA PRO A 100 -0.48 6.59 -9.65
C PRO A 100 0.10 7.55 -10.71
N ARG A 101 0.13 8.84 -10.40
CA ARG A 101 0.60 9.90 -11.32
C ARG A 101 2.03 9.67 -11.81
N ASN A 102 2.89 9.05 -10.99
CA ASN A 102 4.24 8.70 -11.38
C ASN A 102 4.29 7.60 -12.47
N LEU A 103 3.20 6.91 -12.81
CA LEU A 103 3.11 5.94 -13.91
C LEU A 103 2.47 6.51 -15.20
N LEU A 104 2.13 7.79 -15.19
CA LEU A 104 1.51 8.50 -16.30
C LEU A 104 2.39 9.63 -16.81
N LYS A 105 2.28 9.92 -18.11
CA LYS A 105 2.85 11.10 -18.74
C LYS A 105 1.71 11.98 -19.25
N LEU A 106 1.73 13.26 -18.86
CA LEU A 106 0.86 14.26 -19.47
C LEU A 106 1.39 14.59 -20.87
N ILE A 107 0.52 14.49 -21.88
CA ILE A 107 0.88 14.78 -23.27
C ILE A 107 0.37 16.18 -23.63
N THR A 108 1.31 17.14 -23.70
CA THR A 108 1.01 18.54 -24.00
C THR A 108 1.27 18.91 -25.46
N MET A 109 2.24 18.26 -26.12
CA MET A 109 2.63 18.60 -27.49
C MET A 109 1.68 18.02 -28.53
N LYS A 110 1.22 18.85 -29.48
CA LYS A 110 0.36 18.44 -30.60
C LYS A 110 0.95 17.31 -31.44
N ASP A 111 2.27 17.35 -31.66
CA ASP A 111 3.00 16.31 -32.39
C ASP A 111 2.95 14.96 -31.67
N ASP A 112 3.15 14.94 -30.34
CA ASP A 112 3.09 13.71 -29.53
C ASP A 112 1.66 13.14 -29.52
N LYS A 113 0.64 14.01 -29.45
CA LYS A 113 -0.77 13.62 -29.59
C LYS A 113 -1.05 12.96 -30.93
N THR A 114 -0.52 13.52 -32.01
CA THR A 114 -0.68 12.98 -33.37
C THR A 114 -0.10 11.57 -33.48
N VAL A 115 1.07 11.34 -32.89
CA VAL A 115 1.71 10.01 -32.85
C VAL A 115 0.85 9.00 -32.11
N LEU A 116 0.35 9.35 -30.93
CA LEU A 116 -0.51 8.48 -30.12
C LEU A 116 -1.82 8.13 -30.83
N PHE A 117 -2.46 9.13 -31.46
CA PHE A 117 -3.69 8.93 -32.22
C PHE A 117 -3.50 7.95 -33.39
N GLN A 118 -2.46 8.16 -34.20
CA GLN A 118 -2.21 7.28 -35.35
C GLN A 118 -1.87 5.84 -34.92
N PHE A 119 -1.20 5.67 -33.78
CA PHE A 119 -0.77 4.35 -33.33
C PHE A 119 -1.88 3.54 -32.65
N PHE A 120 -2.67 4.16 -31.77
CA PHE A 120 -3.69 3.48 -30.99
C PHE A 120 -5.12 3.66 -31.51
N LYS A 121 -5.33 4.54 -32.50
CA LYS A 121 -6.65 4.82 -33.11
C LYS A 121 -7.76 5.07 -32.08
N PHE A 122 -7.43 5.68 -30.93
CA PHE A 122 -8.45 5.89 -29.90
C PHE A 122 -9.36 7.06 -30.29
N GLU A 123 -10.67 6.86 -30.21
CA GLU A 123 -11.71 7.84 -30.52
C GLU A 123 -11.86 8.82 -29.35
N GLY A 124 -11.15 9.96 -29.41
CA GLY A 124 -11.28 11.04 -28.43
C GLY A 124 -10.84 12.37 -29.01
N SER A 125 -11.52 13.46 -28.63
CA SER A 125 -11.24 14.81 -29.12
C SER A 125 -9.95 15.39 -28.52
N LEU A 126 -8.80 14.94 -29.05
CA LEU A 126 -7.45 15.40 -28.67
C LEU A 126 -7.18 16.90 -28.94
N GLU A 127 -8.10 17.59 -29.63
CA GLU A 127 -7.99 19.02 -29.89
C GLU A 127 -8.11 19.85 -28.61
N THR A 128 -8.83 19.38 -27.59
CA THR A 128 -9.07 20.14 -26.34
C THR A 128 -8.48 19.51 -25.09
N SER A 129 -8.33 18.18 -25.02
CA SER A 129 -7.79 17.52 -23.82
C SER A 129 -6.26 17.34 -23.86
N THR A 130 -5.58 17.50 -22.74
CA THR A 130 -4.19 17.06 -22.54
C THR A 130 -4.22 15.68 -21.89
N PRO A 131 -4.12 14.58 -22.65
CA PRO A 131 -4.36 13.25 -22.11
C PRO A 131 -3.20 12.80 -21.22
N TYR A 132 -3.53 12.02 -20.19
CA TYR A 132 -2.56 11.22 -19.48
C TYR A 132 -2.40 9.86 -20.15
N VAL A 133 -1.16 9.47 -20.44
CA VAL A 133 -0.85 8.17 -21.06
C VAL A 133 0.13 7.41 -20.19
N CYS A 134 -0.13 6.14 -19.93
CA CYS A 134 0.79 5.32 -19.15
C CYS A 134 2.08 5.02 -19.91
N TYR A 135 3.18 4.92 -19.17
CA TYR A 135 4.48 4.66 -19.79
C TYR A 135 4.56 3.31 -20.49
N SER A 136 3.71 2.33 -20.16
CA SER A 136 3.66 1.05 -20.89
C SER A 136 3.18 1.22 -22.34
N HIS A 137 2.23 2.12 -22.62
CA HIS A 137 1.84 2.41 -24.00
C HIS A 137 2.92 3.18 -24.76
N ILE A 138 3.58 4.14 -24.10
CA ILE A 138 4.71 4.87 -24.69
C ILE A 138 5.86 3.90 -25.00
N GLN A 139 6.16 2.98 -24.07
CA GLN A 139 7.14 1.91 -24.25
C GLN A 139 6.77 1.03 -25.45
N LYS A 140 5.51 0.60 -25.56
CA LYS A 140 5.04 -0.21 -26.69
C LYS A 140 5.29 0.47 -28.03
N ILE A 141 4.99 1.77 -28.15
CA ILE A 141 5.31 2.54 -29.37
C ILE A 141 6.82 2.51 -29.65
N ILE A 142 7.66 2.70 -28.62
CA ILE A 142 9.12 2.68 -28.79
C ILE A 142 9.58 1.31 -29.25
N ASP A 143 9.17 0.24 -28.58
CA ASP A 143 9.59 -1.13 -28.88
C ASP A 143 9.18 -1.54 -30.29
N ASP A 144 7.93 -1.24 -30.68
CA ASP A 144 7.38 -1.58 -32.00
C ASP A 144 8.07 -0.79 -33.13
N ASN A 145 8.76 0.30 -32.84
CA ASN A 145 9.31 1.23 -33.84
C ASN A 145 10.81 1.49 -33.72
N GLU A 146 11.49 0.85 -32.78
CA GLU A 146 12.91 1.06 -32.56
C GLU A 146 13.70 0.64 -33.81
N GLY A 147 14.56 1.54 -34.30
CA GLY A 147 15.39 1.29 -35.48
C GLY A 147 14.69 1.40 -36.84
N LYS A 148 13.35 1.49 -36.90
CA LYS A 148 12.60 1.57 -38.17
C LYS A 148 12.79 2.89 -38.92
N PHE A 149 13.00 4.00 -38.20
CA PHE A 149 13.03 5.35 -38.77
C PHE A 149 14.41 6.01 -38.75
N LYS A 150 15.46 5.27 -39.13
CA LYS A 150 16.83 5.81 -39.23
C LYS A 150 16.91 6.98 -40.23
N ILE A 151 16.18 6.88 -41.34
CA ILE A 151 16.04 7.93 -42.36
C ILE A 151 14.54 8.14 -42.58
N PRO A 152 13.93 9.19 -42.00
CA PRO A 152 12.50 9.41 -42.14
C PRO A 152 12.17 9.95 -43.54
N THR A 153 11.31 9.24 -44.25
CA THR A 153 10.89 9.50 -45.63
C THR A 153 9.68 10.43 -45.72
N ASN A 154 8.86 10.47 -44.67
CA ASN A 154 7.64 11.28 -44.63
C ASN A 154 7.49 12.04 -43.30
N ARG A 155 6.49 12.93 -43.25
CA ARG A 155 6.21 13.77 -42.08
C ARG A 155 5.94 12.94 -40.82
N PHE A 156 5.17 11.86 -40.93
CA PHE A 156 4.82 11.04 -39.78
C PHE A 156 6.04 10.33 -39.19
N GLU A 157 6.92 9.78 -40.03
CA GLU A 157 8.17 9.15 -39.57
C GLU A 157 9.07 10.13 -38.83
N ARG A 158 9.09 11.41 -39.24
CA ARG A 158 9.80 12.47 -38.51
C ARG A 158 9.19 12.69 -37.12
N LEU A 159 7.86 12.74 -37.03
CA LEU A 159 7.15 12.87 -35.75
C LEU A 159 7.42 11.67 -34.85
N MET A 160 7.32 10.46 -35.40
CA MET A 160 7.56 9.21 -34.68
C MET A 160 9.00 9.13 -34.17
N ARG A 161 10.00 9.46 -35.01
CA ARG A 161 11.40 9.54 -34.57
C ARG A 161 11.57 10.55 -33.46
N SER A 162 10.98 11.74 -33.58
CA SER A 162 11.03 12.77 -32.54
C SER A 162 10.41 12.27 -31.23
N PHE A 163 9.23 11.65 -31.31
CA PHE A 163 8.53 11.05 -30.18
C PHE A 163 9.39 9.98 -29.49
N ILE A 164 9.97 9.05 -30.25
CA ILE A 164 10.85 8.01 -29.70
C ILE A 164 12.05 8.65 -29.02
N THR A 165 12.77 9.57 -29.68
CA THR A 165 13.93 10.24 -29.07
C THR A 165 13.58 10.97 -27.78
N LYS A 166 12.45 11.69 -27.75
CA LYS A 166 11.95 12.42 -26.57
C LYS A 166 11.48 11.52 -25.44
N ASN A 167 11.05 10.30 -25.71
CA ASN A 167 10.49 9.42 -24.68
C ASN A 167 11.46 8.32 -24.26
N LYS A 168 12.44 7.96 -25.11
CA LYS A 168 13.41 6.89 -24.86
C LYS A 168 14.21 7.10 -23.58
N HIS A 169 14.60 8.33 -23.27
CA HIS A 169 15.33 8.63 -22.04
C HIS A 169 14.44 8.53 -20.79
N LEU A 170 13.18 8.98 -20.87
CA LEU A 170 12.21 8.86 -19.78
C LEU A 170 11.89 7.40 -19.46
N ILE A 171 11.83 6.57 -20.50
CA ILE A 171 11.58 5.15 -20.40
C ILE A 171 12.81 4.38 -19.90
N LYS A 172 14.00 4.68 -20.45
CA LYS A 172 15.27 4.06 -20.02
C LYS A 172 15.56 4.36 -18.55
N TYR A 173 15.24 5.56 -18.05
CA TYR A 173 15.37 5.86 -16.63
C TYR A 173 14.47 4.95 -15.76
N ARG A 174 13.25 4.66 -16.21
CA ARG A 174 12.31 3.77 -15.51
C ARG A 174 12.75 2.31 -15.53
N THR A 175 13.14 1.79 -16.69
CA THR A 175 13.65 0.40 -16.78
C THR A 175 14.99 0.22 -16.08
N SER A 176 15.85 1.25 -16.02
CA SER A 176 17.13 1.21 -15.30
C SER A 176 17.00 1.21 -13.77
N ASN A 177 15.82 1.55 -13.24
CA ASN A 177 15.51 1.49 -11.82
C ASN A 177 15.00 0.12 -11.38
N ARG A 178 14.90 -0.87 -12.27
CA ARG A 178 14.66 -2.23 -11.83
C ARG A 178 15.88 -2.78 -11.12
N ARG A 179 15.64 -3.36 -9.95
CA ARG A 179 16.65 -4.04 -9.14
C ARG A 179 16.10 -5.41 -8.75
N ILE A 180 16.98 -6.32 -8.38
CA ILE A 180 16.60 -7.68 -8.01
C ILE A 180 16.43 -7.72 -6.50
N CYS A 181 15.27 -8.20 -6.03
CA CYS A 181 15.13 -8.58 -4.63
C CYS A 181 16.05 -9.77 -4.36
N GLN A 182 16.97 -9.66 -3.42
CA GLN A 182 17.93 -10.73 -3.15
C GLN A 182 17.34 -11.91 -2.38
N VAL A 183 16.14 -11.73 -1.81
CA VAL A 183 15.37 -12.79 -1.13
C VAL A 183 14.71 -13.71 -2.16
N CYS A 184 13.77 -13.20 -2.97
CA CYS A 184 13.10 -14.04 -3.99
C CYS A 184 13.74 -14.04 -5.38
N ARG A 185 14.82 -13.29 -5.60
CA ARG A 185 15.50 -13.13 -6.91
C ARG A 185 14.63 -12.57 -8.03
N MET A 186 13.45 -12.05 -7.72
CA MET A 186 12.58 -11.39 -8.70
C MET A 186 13.03 -9.96 -8.99
N SER A 187 12.91 -9.56 -10.25
CA SER A 187 13.07 -8.16 -10.66
C SER A 187 11.88 -7.33 -10.17
N LYS A 188 12.18 -6.19 -9.53
CA LYS A 188 11.21 -5.27 -8.95
C LYS A 188 11.59 -3.84 -9.31
N ASP A 189 10.58 -2.98 -9.43
CA ASP A 189 10.83 -1.55 -9.57
C ASP A 189 11.43 -1.00 -8.25
N ARG A 190 12.31 0.01 -8.33
CA ARG A 190 12.99 0.56 -7.14
C ARG A 190 12.01 1.03 -6.05
N SER A 191 10.82 1.46 -6.44
CA SER A 191 9.75 1.88 -5.50
C SER A 191 9.17 0.73 -4.69
N GLU A 192 9.30 -0.51 -5.16
CA GLU A 192 8.83 -1.73 -4.48
C GLU A 192 9.96 -2.42 -3.69
N LEU A 193 11.12 -1.77 -3.58
CA LEU A 193 12.31 -2.33 -2.98
C LEU A 193 12.77 -1.47 -1.81
N TYR A 194 13.01 -2.17 -0.72
CA TYR A 194 13.69 -1.71 0.46
C TYR A 194 15.20 -1.90 0.32
N GLU A 195 15.93 -0.78 0.25
CA GLU A 195 17.39 -0.75 0.28
C GLU A 195 17.90 -0.61 1.72
N THR A 196 18.67 -1.60 2.18
CA THR A 196 19.27 -1.62 3.51
C THR A 196 20.78 -1.81 3.45
N PHE A 197 21.48 -0.96 4.21
CA PHE A 197 22.92 -1.05 4.45
C PHE A 197 23.23 -1.59 5.85
N SER A 198 22.22 -1.63 6.74
CA SER A 198 22.42 -2.07 8.12
C SER A 198 22.47 -3.60 8.19
N LYS A 199 23.54 -4.14 8.79
CA LYS A 199 23.66 -5.57 9.12
C LYS A 199 22.50 -6.02 10.01
N GLY A 200 22.17 -5.25 11.05
CA GLY A 200 21.10 -5.59 11.99
C GLY A 200 19.72 -5.69 11.30
N ILE A 201 19.39 -4.76 10.41
CA ILE A 201 18.13 -4.82 9.64
C ILE A 201 18.09 -6.06 8.74
N ARG A 202 19.23 -6.44 8.14
CA ARG A 202 19.31 -7.64 7.31
C ARG A 202 19.19 -8.92 8.13
N ILE A 203 19.73 -8.95 9.35
CA ILE A 203 19.51 -10.04 10.31
C ILE A 203 18.03 -10.18 10.60
N VAL A 204 17.33 -9.11 11.00
CA VAL A 204 15.89 -9.13 11.29
C VAL A 204 15.08 -9.64 10.09
N LEU A 205 15.39 -9.15 8.89
CA LEU A 205 14.74 -9.62 7.65
C LEU A 205 14.89 -11.13 7.46
N MET A 206 16.10 -11.66 7.66
CA MET A 206 16.38 -13.09 7.46
C MET A 206 15.82 -13.96 8.58
N VAL A 207 15.75 -13.48 9.82
CA VAL A 207 15.04 -14.17 10.91
C VAL A 207 13.58 -14.42 10.50
N GLY A 208 12.88 -13.40 9.99
CA GLY A 208 11.52 -13.59 9.48
C GLY A 208 11.44 -14.57 8.29
N CYS A 209 12.43 -14.58 7.40
CA CYS A 209 12.49 -15.54 6.29
C CYS A 209 12.70 -16.99 6.74
N ILE A 210 13.47 -17.19 7.81
CA ILE A 210 13.74 -18.50 8.43
C ILE A 210 12.53 -19.00 9.19
N LEU A 211 11.87 -18.14 9.97
CA LEU A 211 10.60 -18.48 10.65
C LEU A 211 9.53 -18.94 9.66
N ARG A 212 9.51 -18.33 8.46
CA ARG A 212 8.63 -18.76 7.36
C ARG A 212 9.03 -20.10 6.73
N GLY A 213 10.22 -20.62 7.02
CA GLY A 213 10.77 -21.81 6.38
C GLY A 213 11.22 -21.61 4.93
N THR A 214 11.39 -20.35 4.49
CA THR A 214 11.79 -20.06 3.09
C THR A 214 13.30 -20.05 2.87
N HIS A 215 14.07 -19.88 3.95
CA HIS A 215 15.53 -19.77 3.90
C HIS A 215 16.16 -20.62 5.01
N SER A 216 17.30 -21.24 4.70
CA SER A 216 18.18 -21.84 5.70
C SER A 216 19.09 -20.79 6.35
N ILE A 217 19.73 -21.15 7.47
CA ILE A 217 20.78 -20.33 8.11
C ILE A 217 21.89 -19.99 7.10
N GLU A 218 22.33 -20.95 6.29
CA GLU A 218 23.40 -20.74 5.29
C GLU A 218 23.00 -19.72 4.22
N GLN A 219 21.77 -19.83 3.69
CA GLN A 219 21.24 -18.89 2.70
C GLN A 219 21.10 -17.48 3.29
N ALA A 220 20.61 -17.38 4.53
CA ALA A 220 20.50 -16.12 5.26
C ALA A 220 21.88 -15.47 5.47
N MET A 221 22.90 -16.25 5.79
CA MET A 221 24.25 -15.73 6.04
C MET A 221 24.84 -15.07 4.80
N SER A 222 24.61 -15.62 3.60
CA SER A 222 25.02 -14.98 2.33
C SER A 222 24.38 -13.60 2.16
N TYR A 223 23.13 -13.42 2.55
CA TYR A 223 22.45 -12.12 2.48
C TYR A 223 22.96 -11.12 3.54
N ILE A 224 23.20 -11.60 4.77
CA ILE A 224 23.65 -10.78 5.91
C ILE A 224 25.09 -10.29 5.75
N THR A 225 25.95 -11.07 5.10
CA THR A 225 27.38 -10.74 4.93
C THR A 225 27.67 -9.71 3.83
N ASN A 226 26.72 -9.44 2.94
CA ASN A 226 26.87 -8.36 1.95
C ASN A 226 27.02 -6.97 2.62
N ASN A 227 27.34 -5.91 1.86
CA ASN A 227 27.37 -4.54 2.43
C ASN A 227 26.03 -3.81 2.29
N SER A 228 25.19 -4.27 1.38
CA SER A 228 23.85 -3.76 1.16
C SER A 228 22.93 -4.87 0.67
N GLY A 229 21.63 -4.66 0.83
CA GLY A 229 20.67 -5.53 0.19
C GLY A 229 19.37 -4.86 -0.23
N PHE A 230 18.82 -5.37 -1.32
CA PHE A 230 17.51 -5.01 -1.85
C PHE A 230 16.51 -6.11 -1.50
N THR A 231 15.51 -5.78 -0.72
CA THR A 231 14.40 -6.68 -0.37
C THR A 231 13.09 -6.08 -0.85
N CYS A 232 12.19 -6.84 -1.44
CA CYS A 232 10.91 -6.28 -1.85
C CYS A 232 9.97 -6.10 -0.66
N ASP A 233 9.07 -5.13 -0.79
CA ASP A 233 8.19 -4.73 0.31
C ASP A 233 7.35 -5.88 0.85
N SER A 234 6.96 -6.82 -0.01
CA SER A 234 6.26 -8.03 0.40
C SER A 234 7.10 -8.87 1.38
N HIS A 235 8.38 -9.11 1.10
CA HIS A 235 9.25 -9.85 2.03
C HIS A 235 9.53 -9.06 3.30
N CYS A 236 9.64 -7.73 3.23
CA CYS A 236 9.75 -6.92 4.44
C CYS A 236 8.51 -7.10 5.34
N LYS A 237 7.30 -7.02 4.75
CA LYS A 237 6.03 -7.20 5.47
C LYS A 237 5.87 -8.62 6.01
N GLU A 238 6.16 -9.62 5.19
CA GLU A 238 6.09 -11.04 5.59
C GLU A 238 7.06 -11.33 6.73
N SER A 239 8.31 -10.87 6.66
CA SER A 239 9.28 -11.05 7.74
C SER A 239 8.82 -10.41 9.06
N ILE A 240 8.26 -9.20 9.00
CA ILE A 240 7.67 -8.53 10.18
C ILE A 240 6.50 -9.36 10.73
N GLY A 241 5.61 -9.82 9.85
CA GLY A 241 4.47 -10.66 10.22
C GLY A 241 4.88 -11.96 10.91
N MET A 242 5.89 -12.66 10.39
CA MET A 242 6.38 -13.89 11.01
C MET A 242 6.98 -13.66 12.40
N ILE A 243 7.65 -12.52 12.61
CA ILE A 243 8.20 -12.18 13.93
C ILE A 243 7.07 -11.87 14.91
N PHE A 244 6.04 -11.15 14.47
CA PHE A 244 4.85 -10.90 15.27
C PHE A 244 4.13 -12.19 15.66
N GLU A 245 3.89 -13.07 14.69
CA GLU A 245 3.28 -14.38 14.91
C GLU A 245 4.08 -15.23 15.90
N ASN A 246 5.40 -15.30 15.74
CA ASN A 246 6.27 -16.04 16.66
C ASN A 246 6.24 -15.49 18.09
N LEU A 247 6.08 -14.18 18.26
CA LEU A 247 5.99 -13.54 19.58
C LEU A 247 4.56 -13.49 20.14
N GLY A 248 3.56 -13.91 19.37
CA GLY A 248 2.15 -13.82 19.74
C GLY A 248 1.65 -12.38 19.88
N VAL A 249 2.26 -11.42 19.18
CA VAL A 249 1.87 -9.99 19.22
C VAL A 249 1.16 -9.60 17.94
N SER A 250 0.20 -8.67 18.04
CA SER A 250 -0.63 -8.23 16.91
C SER A 250 -0.16 -6.90 16.31
N ASN A 251 0.61 -6.11 17.05
CA ASN A 251 1.03 -4.77 16.63
C ASN A 251 2.40 -4.38 17.20
N ILE A 252 2.88 -3.22 16.76
CA ILE A 252 4.21 -2.70 17.13
C ILE A 252 4.32 -2.28 18.59
N GLN A 253 3.22 -1.85 19.22
CA GLN A 253 3.21 -1.46 20.63
C GLN A 253 3.41 -2.69 21.53
N GLU A 254 2.61 -3.74 21.28
CA GLU A 254 2.75 -5.04 21.94
C GLU A 254 4.16 -5.63 21.74
N PHE A 255 4.75 -5.45 20.55
CA PHE A 255 6.13 -5.87 20.29
C PHE A 255 7.15 -5.16 21.21
N PHE A 256 7.00 -3.86 21.47
CA PHE A 256 7.91 -3.11 22.35
C PHE A 256 7.68 -3.39 23.83
N GLU A 257 6.47 -3.78 24.21
CA GLU A 257 6.12 -4.20 25.57
C GLU A 257 6.48 -5.67 25.83
N CYS A 258 6.80 -6.43 24.77
CA CYS A 258 7.15 -7.84 24.84
C CYS A 258 8.35 -8.05 25.78
N PRO A 259 8.22 -8.88 26.83
CA PRO A 259 9.32 -9.16 27.74
C PRO A 259 10.53 -9.74 27.00
N LYS A 260 11.75 -9.29 27.35
CA LYS A 260 12.98 -9.72 26.67
C LYS A 260 13.17 -11.23 26.62
N PHE A 261 12.69 -11.96 27.64
CA PHE A 261 12.80 -13.42 27.67
C PHE A 261 11.93 -14.11 26.60
N ALA A 262 10.83 -13.49 26.17
CA ALA A 262 9.97 -14.03 25.11
C ALA A 262 10.64 -13.94 23.73
N MET A 263 11.71 -13.16 23.60
CA MET A 263 12.52 -13.08 22.38
C MET A 263 13.59 -14.17 22.29
N SER A 264 13.66 -15.12 23.23
CA SER A 264 14.70 -16.18 23.26
C SER A 264 14.84 -16.89 21.92
N ASP A 265 13.72 -17.30 21.34
CA ASP A 265 13.69 -18.15 20.15
C ASP A 265 14.22 -17.38 18.93
N LEU A 266 13.86 -16.11 18.82
CA LEU A 266 14.41 -15.21 17.80
C LEU A 266 15.91 -15.05 17.98
N MET A 267 16.35 -14.85 19.22
CA MET A 267 17.76 -14.66 19.53
C MET A 267 18.59 -15.92 19.30
N ASP A 268 18.02 -17.11 19.46
CA ASP A 268 18.70 -18.36 19.15
C ASP A 268 18.98 -18.49 17.64
N ILE A 269 18.06 -18.03 16.79
CA ILE A 269 18.33 -17.89 15.35
C ILE A 269 19.44 -16.86 15.12
N VAL A 270 19.34 -15.68 15.74
CA VAL A 270 20.30 -14.58 15.56
C VAL A 270 21.73 -14.97 15.93
N LYS A 271 21.91 -15.75 17.00
CA LYS A 271 23.23 -16.23 17.46
C LYS A 271 23.97 -17.06 16.41
N ASN A 272 23.26 -17.66 15.45
CA ASN A 272 23.89 -18.34 14.32
C ASN A 272 24.60 -17.38 13.35
N PHE A 273 24.26 -16.09 13.37
CA PHE A 273 24.86 -15.06 12.51
C PHE A 273 25.84 -14.16 13.25
N ASP A 274 25.50 -13.82 14.50
CA ASP A 274 26.27 -12.91 15.33
C ASP A 274 25.96 -13.17 16.80
N SER A 275 26.85 -13.91 17.47
CA SER A 275 26.70 -14.30 18.88
C SER A 275 26.72 -13.11 19.84
N ASN A 276 27.23 -11.95 19.41
CA ASN A 276 27.32 -10.74 20.22
C ASN A 276 26.12 -9.81 20.01
N PHE A 277 25.20 -10.17 19.11
CA PHE A 277 24.04 -9.35 18.80
C PHE A 277 23.03 -9.42 19.94
N THR A 278 22.65 -8.26 20.48
CA THR A 278 21.79 -8.20 21.67
C THR A 278 20.30 -8.07 21.33
N VAL A 279 19.45 -8.32 22.32
CA VAL A 279 18.00 -8.09 22.22
C VAL A 279 17.70 -6.63 21.92
N GLU A 280 18.41 -5.68 22.55
CA GLU A 280 18.22 -4.25 22.27
C GLU A 280 18.58 -3.90 20.82
N GLN A 281 19.64 -4.49 20.28
CA GLN A 281 20.02 -4.30 18.88
C GLN A 281 18.98 -4.89 17.93
N PHE A 282 18.38 -6.03 18.29
CA PHE A 282 17.28 -6.62 17.52
C PHE A 282 16.06 -5.71 17.50
N ILE A 283 15.62 -5.23 18.67
CA ILE A 283 14.48 -4.31 18.80
C ILE A 283 14.74 -3.04 17.99
N HIS A 284 15.93 -2.45 18.09
CA HIS A 284 16.30 -1.25 17.34
C HIS A 284 16.30 -1.50 15.83
N ALA A 285 16.87 -2.62 15.37
CA ALA A 285 16.88 -2.98 13.95
C ALA A 285 15.47 -3.28 13.42
N PHE A 286 14.63 -3.92 14.22
CA PHE A 286 13.23 -4.21 13.91
C PHE A 286 12.43 -2.91 13.75
N ASN A 287 12.55 -1.98 14.70
CA ASN A 287 11.92 -0.67 14.61
C ASN A 287 12.36 0.09 13.34
N ALA A 288 13.66 0.04 13.02
CA ALA A 288 14.18 0.67 11.82
C ALA A 288 13.60 0.06 10.53
N LEU A 289 13.43 -1.27 10.49
CA LEU A 289 12.76 -1.96 9.38
C LEU A 289 11.27 -1.55 9.30
N PHE A 290 10.57 -1.52 10.43
CA PHE A 290 9.14 -1.23 10.52
C PHE A 290 8.82 0.22 10.11
N ARG A 291 9.61 1.20 10.55
CA ARG A 291 9.41 2.63 10.25
C ARG A 291 9.77 2.99 8.82
N LYS A 292 10.78 2.34 8.25
CA LYS A 292 11.31 2.66 6.93
C LYS A 292 10.48 2.01 5.80
N ARG A 293 9.19 1.74 6.05
CA ARG A 293 8.22 1.39 5.02
C ARG A 293 8.36 2.38 3.86
N PRO A 294 8.32 1.92 2.60
CA PRO A 294 8.27 2.81 1.47
C PRO A 294 7.12 3.77 1.71
N LYS A 295 7.38 5.07 1.48
CA LYS A 295 6.29 6.03 1.33
C LYS A 295 5.36 5.44 0.28
N VAL A 296 4.21 4.97 0.72
CA VAL A 296 3.07 4.82 -0.18
C VAL A 296 2.96 6.19 -0.80
N SER A 297 3.18 6.26 -2.11
CA SER A 297 3.13 7.53 -2.82
C SER A 297 1.67 7.98 -2.77
N HIS A 298 1.32 8.74 -1.75
CA HIS A 298 0.05 9.44 -1.65
C HIS A 298 -0.02 10.49 -2.78
#